data_AF-A0A8S9ZZ12-F1
#
_entry.id   AF-A0A8S9ZZ12-F1
#
_cell.length_a   1.000
_cell.length_b   1.000
_cell.length_c   1.000
_cell.angle_alpha   90.00
_cell.angle_beta   90.00
_cell.angle_gamma   90.00
#
_symmetry.space_group_name_H-M   'P 1'
#
loop_
_entity.id
_entity.type
_entity.pdbx_description
1 polymer ?
#
loop_
_entity_poly.entity_id
_entity_poly.type
_entity_poly.pdbx_seq_one_letter_code
_entity_poly.pdbx_strand_id
1 'polypeptide(L)'
;SLKEENNLNQFGTIKRLIGVLTLVLEELNDQPLFYEFEQLMRVIKCASTPKNILVRSALLNAGFRCSGSHCSPQALKTDAPAEFLWDICREWVRSRKIINTKSTFEKNKIYIFIYIFSRSVDFTLHKEAIPQSKIGNILRFQDNKGKNWGPKSKAKGSISSHKAGFVNS
;
A
#
# COMPACT_ATOMS: atom_id res chain seq x y z
N SER A 1 24.68 -36.01 -9.96
CA SER A 1 25.47 -35.27 -8.96
C SER A 1 24.49 -34.65 -7.99
N LEU A 2 24.28 -35.26 -6.82
CA LEU A 2 23.22 -34.93 -5.83
C LEU A 2 23.83 -34.35 -4.53
N LYS A 3 24.98 -33.66 -4.64
CA LYS A 3 25.70 -33.13 -3.47
C LYS A 3 25.38 -31.67 -3.14
N GLU A 4 24.51 -31.00 -3.89
CA GLU A 4 24.31 -29.55 -3.76
C GLU A 4 23.04 -29.13 -2.98
N GLU A 5 22.04 -29.99 -2.84
CA GLU A 5 20.75 -29.58 -2.23
C GLU A 5 20.79 -29.35 -0.71
N ASN A 6 21.81 -29.84 0.01
CA ASN A 6 21.89 -29.74 1.47
C ASN A 6 22.73 -28.57 2.02
N ASN A 7 23.34 -27.73 1.17
CA ASN A 7 24.15 -26.58 1.64
C ASN A 7 23.38 -25.26 1.76
N LEU A 8 22.15 -25.20 1.26
CA LEU A 8 21.36 -23.97 1.29
C LEU A 8 21.09 -23.52 2.74
N ASN A 9 20.71 -24.44 3.64
CA ASN A 9 20.43 -24.10 5.05
C ASN A 9 21.63 -23.58 5.86
N GLN A 10 22.85 -23.58 5.30
CA GLN A 10 24.03 -22.98 5.92
C GLN A 10 23.95 -21.45 5.99
N PHE A 11 23.26 -20.81 5.04
CA PHE A 11 23.23 -19.35 4.96
C PHE A 11 22.02 -18.78 5.71
N GLY A 12 22.24 -17.93 6.71
CA GLY A 12 21.17 -17.26 7.45
C GLY A 12 20.28 -16.33 6.60
N THR A 13 20.70 -16.02 5.37
CA THR A 13 20.03 -15.12 4.43
C THR A 13 19.07 -15.81 3.46
N ILE A 14 18.99 -17.15 3.47
CA ILE A 14 18.20 -17.94 2.50
C ILE A 14 16.76 -17.50 2.44
N LYS A 15 16.11 -17.33 3.60
CA LYS A 15 14.71 -16.92 3.69
C LYS A 15 14.46 -15.58 2.99
N ARG A 16 15.41 -14.64 3.11
CA ARG A 16 15.36 -13.35 2.43
C ARG A 16 15.56 -13.51 0.92
N LEU A 17 16.51 -14.33 0.50
CA LEU A 17 16.77 -14.57 -0.93
C LEU A 17 15.54 -15.16 -1.61
N ILE A 18 14.98 -16.22 -1.01
CA ILE A 18 13.74 -16.85 -1.47
C ILE A 18 12.62 -15.81 -1.56
N GLY A 19 12.41 -15.01 -0.50
CA GLY A 19 11.33 -14.03 -0.49
C GLY A 19 11.46 -12.91 -1.52
N VAL A 20 12.68 -12.40 -1.74
CA VAL A 20 12.94 -11.39 -2.80
C VAL A 20 12.73 -12.00 -4.18
N LEU A 21 13.26 -13.20 -4.45
CA LEU A 21 13.08 -13.87 -5.73
C LEU A 21 11.62 -14.19 -6.01
N THR A 22 10.86 -14.64 -4.99
CA THR A 22 9.42 -14.85 -5.15
C THR A 22 8.68 -13.56 -5.51
N LEU A 23 9.01 -12.43 -4.87
CA LEU A 23 8.41 -11.14 -5.25
C LEU A 23 8.71 -10.75 -6.69
N VAL A 24 9.96 -10.93 -7.14
CA VAL A 24 10.37 -10.64 -8.53
C VAL A 24 9.62 -11.54 -9.51
N LEU A 25 9.39 -12.81 -9.18
CA LEU A 25 8.64 -13.74 -10.03
C LEU A 25 7.13 -13.41 -10.09
N GLU A 26 6.55 -12.87 -9.01
CA GLU A 26 5.16 -12.42 -8.97
C GLU A 26 4.94 -11.04 -9.62
N GLU A 27 6.02 -10.30 -9.91
CA GLU A 27 5.99 -8.94 -10.41
C GLU A 27 5.70 -8.88 -11.92
N LEU A 28 4.89 -7.90 -12.35
CA LEU A 28 4.69 -7.60 -13.76
C LEU A 28 5.95 -6.96 -14.35
N ASN A 29 6.69 -7.74 -15.13
CA ASN A 29 7.96 -7.33 -15.74
C ASN A 29 7.76 -6.37 -16.94
N ASP A 30 6.61 -6.44 -17.59
CA ASP A 30 6.23 -5.58 -18.72
C ASP A 30 5.80 -4.17 -18.26
N GLN A 31 5.58 -3.97 -16.96
CA GLN A 31 5.21 -2.68 -16.37
C GLN A 31 6.42 -2.07 -15.64
N PRO A 32 7.07 -1.02 -16.18
CA PRO A 32 8.36 -0.55 -15.69
C PRO A 32 8.29 0.18 -14.34
N LEU A 33 7.21 0.92 -14.09
CA LEU A 33 7.01 1.72 -12.88
C LEU A 33 5.93 1.12 -11.98
N PHE A 34 5.80 1.65 -10.76
CA PHE A 34 4.73 1.30 -9.83
C PHE A 34 4.11 2.55 -9.23
N TYR A 35 2.86 2.41 -8.77
CA TYR A 35 2.16 3.41 -8.00
C TYR A 35 2.14 3.02 -6.52
N GLU A 36 2.01 4.00 -5.63
CA GLU A 36 1.60 3.77 -4.25
C GLU A 36 0.23 4.40 -4.07
N PHE A 37 -0.79 3.57 -3.84
CA PHE A 37 -2.17 4.06 -3.80
C PHE A 37 -2.39 5.07 -2.66
N GLU A 38 -1.66 4.94 -1.56
CA GLU A 38 -1.67 5.92 -0.47
C GLU A 38 -1.23 7.32 -0.93
N GLN A 39 -0.24 7.39 -1.84
CA GLN A 39 0.21 8.67 -2.40
C GLN A 39 -0.89 9.30 -3.27
N LEU A 40 -1.61 8.51 -4.07
CA LEU A 40 -2.78 8.99 -4.83
C LEU A 40 -3.86 9.56 -3.89
N MET A 41 -4.13 8.87 -2.78
CA MET A 41 -5.10 9.32 -1.77
C MET A 41 -4.66 10.61 -1.06
N ARG A 42 -3.35 10.82 -0.86
CA ARG A 42 -2.80 12.08 -0.35
C ARG A 42 -3.00 13.23 -1.32
N VAL A 43 -2.85 13.00 -2.64
CA VAL A 43 -3.08 14.04 -3.67
C VAL A 43 -4.52 14.55 -3.59
N ILE A 44 -5.49 13.65 -3.45
CA ILE A 44 -6.92 14.03 -3.32
C ILE A 44 -7.30 14.49 -1.90
N LYS A 45 -6.35 14.51 -0.96
CA LYS A 45 -6.54 14.88 0.46
C LYS A 45 -7.63 14.08 1.17
N CYS A 46 -7.77 12.81 0.83
CA CYS A 46 -8.70 11.91 1.51
C CYS A 46 -7.99 11.18 2.65
N ALA A 47 -8.42 11.42 3.90
CA ALA A 47 -7.84 10.79 5.07
C ALA A 47 -8.13 9.27 5.15
N SER A 48 -9.16 8.79 4.46
CA SER A 48 -9.52 7.37 4.44
C SER A 48 -8.96 6.69 3.18
N THR A 49 -7.88 5.92 3.34
CA THR A 49 -7.24 5.15 2.27
C THR A 49 -7.80 3.72 2.25
N PRO A 50 -8.15 3.15 1.08
CA PRO A 50 -8.53 1.74 0.98
C PRO A 50 -7.37 0.82 1.31
N LYS A 51 -7.71 -0.35 1.85
CA LYS A 51 -6.73 -1.44 1.97
C LYS A 51 -6.26 -1.84 0.57
N ASN A 52 -4.97 -2.12 0.44
CA ASN A 52 -4.35 -2.49 -0.84
C ASN A 52 -5.07 -3.67 -1.54
N ILE A 53 -5.61 -4.62 -0.76
CA ILE A 53 -6.42 -5.74 -1.28
C ILE A 53 -7.69 -5.29 -2.04
N LEU A 54 -8.35 -4.22 -1.62
CA LEU A 54 -9.56 -3.71 -2.27
C LEU A 54 -9.21 -3.03 -3.60
N VAL A 55 -8.10 -2.28 -3.63
CA VAL A 55 -7.58 -1.68 -4.86
C VAL A 55 -7.19 -2.75 -5.87
N ARG A 56 -6.49 -3.80 -5.41
CA ARG A 56 -6.15 -4.96 -6.26
C ARG A 56 -7.41 -5.66 -6.75
N SER A 57 -8.43 -5.81 -5.92
CA SER A 57 -9.70 -6.41 -6.33
C SER A 57 -10.39 -5.58 -7.41
N ALA A 58 -10.45 -4.26 -7.26
CA ALA A 58 -11.02 -3.37 -8.26
C ALA A 58 -10.31 -3.45 -9.63
N LEU A 59 -8.98 -3.54 -9.63
CA LEU A 59 -8.20 -3.73 -10.86
C LEU A 59 -8.52 -5.07 -11.52
N LEU A 60 -8.52 -6.16 -10.74
CA LEU A 60 -8.76 -7.51 -11.25
C LEU A 60 -10.20 -7.68 -11.75
N ASN A 61 -11.19 -7.17 -11.02
CA ASN A 61 -12.61 -7.18 -11.41
C ASN A 61 -12.84 -6.41 -12.72
N ALA A 62 -12.05 -5.36 -12.97
CA ALA A 62 -12.09 -4.59 -14.22
C ALA A 62 -11.30 -5.25 -15.37
N GLY A 63 -10.70 -6.42 -15.15
CA GLY A 63 -9.96 -7.18 -16.17
C GLY A 63 -8.50 -6.75 -16.34
N PHE A 64 -7.98 -5.90 -15.45
CA PHE A 64 -6.56 -5.50 -15.46
C PHE A 64 -5.72 -6.44 -14.60
N ARG A 65 -4.44 -6.58 -14.95
CA ARG A 65 -3.46 -7.30 -14.14
C ARG A 65 -2.87 -6.37 -13.09
N CYS A 66 -2.54 -6.91 -11.92
CA CYS A 66 -1.78 -6.15 -10.93
C CYS A 66 -0.85 -7.02 -10.08
N SER A 67 0.33 -6.48 -9.76
CA SER A 67 1.33 -7.10 -8.88
C SER A 67 1.83 -6.10 -7.84
N GLY A 68 2.58 -6.60 -6.86
CA GLY A 68 3.46 -5.76 -6.06
C GLY A 68 4.73 -5.42 -6.82
N SER A 69 5.70 -4.83 -6.12
CA SER A 69 7.08 -4.74 -6.59
C SER A 69 8.04 -5.12 -5.48
N HIS A 70 9.15 -5.78 -5.83
CA HIS A 70 10.24 -6.06 -4.90
C HIS A 70 10.87 -4.79 -4.30
N CYS A 71 10.68 -3.62 -4.93
CA CYS A 71 11.22 -2.36 -4.46
C CYS A 71 10.49 -1.74 -3.26
N SER A 72 9.17 -1.99 -3.10
CA SER A 72 8.37 -1.39 -2.02
C SER A 72 7.20 -2.28 -1.60
N PRO A 73 6.92 -2.45 -0.29
CA PRO A 73 5.77 -3.20 0.20
C PRO A 73 4.41 -2.56 -0.14
N GLN A 74 4.41 -1.29 -0.52
CA GLN A 74 3.21 -0.53 -0.87
C GLN A 74 3.03 -0.39 -2.39
N ALA A 75 4.01 -0.85 -3.17
CA ALA A 75 3.99 -0.77 -4.62
C ALA A 75 2.82 -1.55 -5.22
N LEU A 76 2.24 -0.94 -6.24
CA LEU A 76 1.19 -1.49 -7.09
C LEU A 76 1.59 -1.27 -8.54
N LYS A 77 1.96 -2.35 -9.23
CA LYS A 77 2.09 -2.37 -10.67
C LYS A 77 0.80 -2.83 -11.30
N THR A 78 0.45 -2.26 -12.44
CA THR A 78 -0.74 -2.63 -13.19
C THR A 78 -0.59 -2.21 -14.65
N ASP A 79 -1.26 -2.92 -15.55
CA ASP A 79 -1.45 -2.52 -16.95
C ASP A 79 -2.71 -1.64 -17.14
N ALA A 80 -3.40 -1.30 -16.05
CA ALA A 80 -4.49 -0.36 -16.08
C ALA A 80 -4.01 1.06 -16.45
N PRO A 81 -4.78 1.80 -17.27
CA PRO A 81 -4.49 3.19 -17.55
C PRO A 81 -4.56 4.02 -16.26
N ALA A 82 -3.73 5.07 -16.15
CA ALA A 82 -3.66 5.91 -14.96
C ALA A 82 -5.01 6.56 -14.63
N GLU A 83 -5.82 6.85 -15.65
CA GLU A 83 -7.19 7.35 -15.54
C GLU A 83 -8.07 6.43 -14.68
N PHE A 84 -7.90 5.10 -14.83
CA PHE A 84 -8.67 4.12 -14.06
C PHE A 84 -8.23 4.06 -12.60
N LEU A 85 -6.95 4.27 -12.29
CA LEU A 85 -6.50 4.42 -10.89
C LEU A 85 -7.18 5.61 -10.22
N TRP A 86 -7.35 6.71 -10.96
CA TRP A 86 -8.11 7.86 -10.48
C TRP A 86 -9.62 7.58 -10.39
N ASP A 87 -10.21 6.74 -11.25
CA ASP A 87 -11.60 6.28 -11.11
C ASP A 87 -11.79 5.50 -9.81
N ILE A 88 -10.83 4.65 -9.43
CA ILE A 88 -10.86 3.94 -8.14
C ILE A 88 -10.83 4.93 -6.98
N CYS A 89 -9.96 5.94 -7.01
CA CYS A 89 -9.91 6.99 -6.00
C CYS A 89 -11.26 7.75 -5.88
N ARG A 90 -11.85 8.14 -7.02
CA ARG A 90 -13.15 8.82 -7.08
C ARG A 90 -14.25 7.98 -6.47
N GLU A 91 -14.37 6.72 -6.90
CA GLU A 91 -15.40 5.80 -6.43
C GLU A 91 -15.26 5.54 -4.92
N TRP A 92 -14.03 5.44 -4.43
CA TRP A 92 -13.77 5.28 -3.00
C TRP A 92 -14.25 6.47 -2.16
N VAL A 93 -13.98 7.70 -2.63
CA VAL A 93 -14.45 8.93 -1.95
C VAL A 93 -15.97 9.03 -2.02
N ARG A 94 -16.56 8.72 -3.18
CA ARG A 94 -18.01 8.74 -3.41
C ARG A 94 -18.76 7.76 -2.51
N SER A 95 -18.33 6.50 -2.48
CA SER A 95 -18.99 5.42 -1.72
C SER A 95 -19.00 5.68 -0.21
N ARG A 96 -17.95 6.30 0.33
CA ARG A 96 -17.84 6.60 1.76
C ARG A 96 -18.52 7.90 2.19
N LYS A 97 -19.17 8.62 1.26
CA LYS A 97 -19.75 9.95 1.50
C LYS A 97 -18.77 10.85 2.27
N ILE A 98 -17.48 10.80 1.96
CA ILE A 98 -16.46 11.68 2.57
C ILE A 98 -16.60 13.06 1.92
N ILE A 99 -17.77 13.66 2.12
CA ILE A 99 -18.05 15.06 1.91
C ILE A 99 -17.84 15.65 3.29
N ASN A 100 -16.59 16.00 3.62
CA ASN A 100 -16.33 16.65 4.89
C ASN A 100 -16.99 18.05 4.81
N THR A 101 -18.08 18.21 5.54
CA THR A 101 -18.97 19.39 5.52
C THR A 101 -18.37 20.61 6.21
N LYS A 102 -17.08 20.59 6.60
CA LYS A 102 -16.48 21.69 7.36
C LYS A 102 -15.09 22.07 6.81
N SER A 103 -15.08 23.17 6.06
CA SER A 103 -14.05 24.22 6.11
C SER A 103 -12.69 24.08 5.38
N THR A 104 -12.44 23.10 4.49
CA THR A 104 -11.17 23.12 3.70
C THR A 104 -11.30 22.59 2.27
N PHE A 105 -12.53 22.51 1.78
CA PHE A 105 -12.91 21.72 0.60
C PHE A 105 -13.23 22.54 -0.66
N GLU A 106 -13.13 23.88 -0.63
CA GLU A 106 -13.61 24.73 -1.72
C GLU A 106 -12.75 24.63 -3.01
N LYS A 107 -11.42 24.52 -2.89
CA LYS A 107 -10.53 24.55 -4.09
C LYS A 107 -10.21 23.19 -4.71
N ASN A 108 -10.25 22.09 -3.93
CA ASN A 108 -9.89 20.74 -4.42
C ASN A 108 -11.11 19.89 -4.82
N LYS A 109 -12.34 20.34 -4.55
CA LYS A 109 -13.58 19.68 -4.99
C LYS A 109 -13.74 19.67 -6.52
N ILE A 110 -13.21 20.68 -7.19
CA ILE A 110 -13.50 20.98 -8.60
C ILE A 110 -12.76 19.99 -9.53
N TYR A 111 -11.47 19.70 -9.33
CA TYR A 111 -10.70 18.94 -10.32
C TYR A 111 -11.00 17.43 -10.37
N ILE A 112 -11.34 16.81 -9.24
CA ILE A 112 -11.57 15.35 -9.19
C ILE A 112 -12.97 14.97 -9.69
N PHE A 113 -13.96 15.85 -9.54
CA PHE A 113 -15.34 15.58 -9.97
C PHE A 113 -15.65 15.99 -11.42
N ILE A 114 -14.82 16.84 -12.05
CA ILE A 114 -15.08 17.35 -13.42
C ILE A 114 -14.78 16.31 -14.51
N TYR A 115 -13.87 15.37 -14.28
CA TYR A 115 -13.59 14.34 -15.28
C TYR A 115 -14.66 13.24 -15.27
N ILE A 116 -15.24 13.00 -16.43
CA ILE A 116 -16.28 11.99 -16.66
C ILE A 116 -15.76 10.62 -16.22
N PHE A 117 -16.48 10.05 -15.24
CA PHE A 117 -16.31 8.68 -14.76
C PHE A 117 -16.52 7.72 -15.94
N SER A 118 -15.42 7.16 -16.45
CA SER A 118 -15.48 6.42 -17.71
C SER A 118 -15.78 4.94 -17.52
N ARG A 119 -15.53 4.38 -16.33
CA ARG A 119 -15.68 2.94 -16.06
C ARG A 119 -16.19 2.66 -14.64
N SER A 120 -17.11 1.70 -14.54
CA SER A 120 -17.58 1.16 -13.25
C SER A 120 -16.42 0.54 -12.48
N VAL A 121 -16.33 0.84 -11.19
CA VAL A 121 -15.31 0.29 -10.27
C VAL A 121 -16.01 -0.62 -9.28
N ASP A 122 -15.59 -1.89 -9.22
CA ASP A 122 -16.14 -2.87 -8.30
C ASP A 122 -15.12 -3.26 -7.22
N PHE A 123 -15.43 -2.94 -5.96
CA PHE A 123 -14.59 -3.26 -4.80
C PHE A 123 -14.87 -4.63 -4.15
N THR A 124 -15.74 -5.47 -4.74
CA THR A 124 -15.94 -6.85 -4.26
C THR A 124 -14.60 -7.61 -4.22
N LEU A 125 -14.39 -8.41 -3.18
CA LEU A 125 -13.09 -9.07 -2.98
C LEU A 125 -12.82 -10.08 -4.10
N HIS A 126 -11.74 -9.84 -4.87
CA HIS A 126 -11.32 -10.78 -5.91
C HIS A 126 -10.45 -11.90 -5.33
N LYS A 127 -10.64 -13.12 -5.80
CA LYS A 127 -9.90 -14.32 -5.34
C LYS A 127 -8.37 -14.17 -5.43
N GLU A 128 -7.88 -13.51 -6.48
CA GLU A 128 -6.45 -13.31 -6.75
C GLU A 128 -5.90 -11.98 -6.21
N ALA A 129 -6.71 -11.25 -5.43
CA ALA A 129 -6.26 -9.99 -4.83
C ALA A 129 -5.14 -10.21 -3.80
N ILE A 130 -5.07 -11.40 -3.19
CA ILE A 130 -3.99 -11.79 -2.27
C ILE A 130 -2.94 -12.59 -3.05
N PRO A 131 -1.68 -12.12 -3.14
CA PRO A 131 -0.62 -12.86 -3.83
C PRO A 131 -0.26 -14.13 -3.07
N GLN A 132 0.18 -15.15 -3.81
CA GLN A 132 0.48 -16.47 -3.26
C GLN A 132 1.60 -16.42 -2.21
N SER A 133 2.60 -15.56 -2.41
CA SER A 133 3.67 -15.32 -1.45
C SER A 133 3.17 -14.85 -0.08
N LYS A 134 2.05 -14.12 -0.05
CA LYS A 134 1.42 -13.67 1.20
C LYS A 134 0.62 -14.80 1.85
N ILE A 135 -0.05 -15.64 1.05
CA ILE A 135 -0.77 -16.84 1.54
C ILE A 135 0.23 -17.83 2.15
N GLY A 136 1.38 -18.02 1.50
CA GLY A 136 2.47 -18.87 1.97
C GLY A 136 3.34 -18.29 3.08
N ASN A 137 3.00 -17.13 3.65
CA ASN A 137 3.77 -16.44 4.70
C ASN A 137 5.27 -16.28 4.39
N ILE A 138 5.60 -16.00 3.12
CA ILE A 138 6.99 -15.81 2.67
C ILE A 138 7.54 -14.47 3.19
N LEU A 139 8.82 -14.43 3.56
CA LEU A 139 9.52 -13.22 4.00
C LEU A 139 9.77 -12.27 2.82
N ARG A 140 8.75 -11.51 2.43
CA ARG A 140 8.77 -10.62 1.26
C ARG A 140 9.67 -9.40 1.45
N PHE A 141 9.65 -8.80 2.65
CA PHE A 141 10.46 -7.63 2.99
C PHE A 141 11.12 -7.87 4.34
N GLN A 142 12.36 -7.38 4.49
CA GLN A 142 13.03 -7.45 5.79
C GLN A 142 12.47 -6.38 6.73
N ASP A 143 12.24 -6.76 7.99
CA ASP A 143 11.95 -5.79 9.03
C ASP A 143 13.23 -5.03 9.40
N ASN A 144 13.27 -3.74 9.11
CA ASN A 144 14.39 -2.85 9.49
C ASN A 144 14.40 -2.50 10.99
N LYS A 145 13.57 -3.15 11.83
CA LYS A 145 13.41 -2.82 13.25
C LYS A 145 14.37 -3.61 14.16
N GLY A 146 15.62 -3.76 13.74
CA GLY A 146 16.66 -4.36 14.59
C GLY A 146 16.95 -3.48 15.81
N LYS A 147 17.23 -4.10 16.96
CA LYS A 147 17.63 -3.45 18.23
C LYS A 147 18.81 -2.47 18.06
N ASN A 148 19.62 -2.64 17.01
CA ASN A 148 20.84 -1.89 16.70
C ASN A 148 20.74 -1.01 15.44
N TRP A 149 19.53 -0.75 14.92
CA TRP A 149 19.35 0.07 13.71
C TRP A 149 19.44 1.56 14.02
N GLY A 150 20.64 2.11 13.89
CA GLY A 150 20.94 3.55 13.94
C GLY A 150 20.63 4.23 15.28
N PRO A 151 21.09 5.48 15.48
CA PRO A 151 20.64 6.27 16.61
C PRO A 151 19.12 6.44 16.49
N LYS A 152 18.37 5.82 17.40
CA LYS A 152 16.93 6.07 17.54
C LYS A 152 16.75 7.58 17.73
N SER A 153 15.72 8.15 17.11
CA SER A 153 15.34 9.54 17.32
C SER A 153 15.36 9.86 18.81
N LYS A 154 16.12 10.90 19.20
CA LYS A 154 16.30 11.34 20.59
C LYS A 154 14.94 11.34 21.30
N ALA A 155 14.85 10.72 22.47
CA ALA A 155 13.64 10.75 23.28
C ALA A 155 13.21 12.22 23.43
N LYS A 156 12.02 12.57 22.91
CA LYS A 156 11.38 13.83 23.31
C LYS A 156 10.98 13.59 24.75
N GLY A 157 11.57 14.35 25.68
CA GLY A 157 11.25 14.23 27.10
C GLY A 157 9.73 14.25 27.26
N SER A 158 9.17 13.31 28.02
CA SER A 158 7.80 13.48 28.47
C SER A 158 7.78 14.75 29.29
N ILE A 159 7.00 15.74 28.88
CA ILE A 159 6.62 16.80 29.81
C ILE A 159 5.81 16.05 30.87
N SER A 160 6.40 15.84 32.05
CA SER A 160 5.66 15.30 33.17
C SER A 160 4.47 16.23 33.38
N SER A 161 3.26 15.68 33.32
CA SER A 161 2.01 16.41 33.53
C SER A 161 1.82 16.75 35.01
N HIS A 162 2.81 17.35 35.66
CA HIS A 162 2.65 17.97 36.98
C HIS A 162 2.06 19.39 36.89
N LYS A 163 1.60 19.80 35.70
CA LYS A 163 0.96 21.11 35.46
C LYS A 163 -0.25 21.05 34.51
N ALA A 164 -1.01 19.96 34.53
CA ALA A 164 -2.38 19.96 34.02
C ALA A 164 -3.31 20.07 35.24
N GLY A 165 -3.84 21.29 35.44
CA GLY A 165 -4.31 21.85 36.69
C GLY A 165 -5.38 21.09 37.46
N PHE A 166 -5.31 21.23 38.80
CA PHE A 166 -6.42 21.53 39.71
C PHE A 166 -5.82 22.02 41.04
N VAL A 167 -6.06 23.28 41.42
CA VAL A 167 -6.28 23.69 42.82
C VAL A 167 -7.24 24.88 42.82
N ASN A 168 -8.30 24.74 43.62
CA ASN A 168 -9.36 25.70 43.87
C ASN A 168 -8.87 27.01 44.48
N SER A 169 -9.47 28.12 44.03
CA SER A 169 -9.78 29.31 44.82
C SER A 169 -10.81 30.16 44.07
#